data_AF-K7XP68-F1
#
_entry.id   AF-K7XP68-F1
#
_cell.length_a   1.000
_cell.length_b   1.000
_cell.length_c   1.000
_cell.angle_alpha   90.00
_cell.angle_beta   90.00
_cell.angle_gamma   90.00
#
_symmetry.space_group_name_H-M   'P 1'
#
loop_
_entity.id
_entity.type
_entity.pdbx_description
1 polymer ?
#
loop_
_entity_poly.entity_id
_entity_poly.type
_entity_poly.pdbx_seq_one_letter_code
_entity_poly.pdbx_strand_id
1 'polypeptide(L)'
;MEPVSIGELLTFTSSIILLIITWKSVSNAKKANENAHKANIITEQSQDLQREQFHLGIKPDLIFKISPIKYTSEQNDKHRINEILNPDHPFEIENISSNTCYEVSTTTVVYLPNGGWDKFLAFRAEKYKPRYRPNTAIHQRLHALHSENKLDCHIPFAFLILNIVSYDGTIPQPQIFTFLKYRDKTNKLYEECFRLDEAHSVIGRKDRPDDIEILFRATQVDFETTKQKVYEQKEKLDNEFSSESKSILFV
;
A
#
# COMPACT_ATOMS: atom_id res chain seq x y z
N MET A 1 -49.26 -80.51 -30.86
CA MET A 1 -48.88 -79.33 -30.05
C MET A 1 -49.44 -79.56 -28.67
N GLU A 2 -48.59 -79.70 -27.66
CA GLU A 2 -49.05 -79.78 -26.27
C GLU A 2 -49.64 -78.42 -25.86
N PRO A 3 -50.81 -78.39 -25.18
CA PRO A 3 -51.42 -77.15 -24.76
C PRO A 3 -50.58 -76.52 -23.64
N VAL A 4 -50.09 -75.30 -23.88
CA VAL A 4 -49.39 -74.50 -22.87
C VAL A 4 -50.34 -74.24 -21.72
N SER A 5 -49.90 -74.56 -20.51
CA SER A 5 -50.68 -74.34 -19.28
C SER A 5 -50.88 -72.83 -19.07
N ILE A 6 -52.09 -72.42 -18.67
CA ILE A 6 -52.39 -71.01 -18.31
C ILE A 6 -51.39 -70.51 -17.25
N GLY A 7 -50.92 -71.40 -16.37
CA GLY A 7 -49.90 -71.09 -15.36
C GLY A 7 -48.53 -70.75 -15.97
N GLU A 8 -48.11 -71.43 -17.03
CA GLU A 8 -46.86 -71.15 -17.76
C GLU A 8 -46.96 -69.83 -18.53
N LEU A 9 -48.14 -69.55 -19.11
CA LEU A 9 -48.40 -68.29 -19.79
C LEU A 9 -48.35 -67.09 -18.83
N LEU A 10 -48.88 -67.26 -17.61
CA LEU A 10 -48.87 -66.25 -16.54
C LEU A 10 -47.47 -66.02 -15.98
N THR A 11 -46.66 -67.07 -15.82
CA THR A 11 -45.27 -66.92 -15.37
C THR A 11 -44.41 -66.26 -16.44
N PHE A 12 -44.61 -66.61 -17.71
CA PHE A 12 -43.93 -65.98 -18.83
C PHE A 12 -44.25 -64.49 -18.96
N THR A 13 -45.53 -64.12 -18.91
CA THR A 13 -45.97 -62.71 -18.95
C THR A 13 -45.50 -61.93 -17.72
N SER A 14 -45.55 -62.52 -16.53
CA SER A 14 -45.02 -61.91 -15.31
C SER A 14 -43.51 -61.64 -15.39
N SER A 15 -42.75 -62.55 -16.02
CA SER A 15 -41.31 -62.40 -16.25
C SER A 15 -40.99 -61.25 -17.22
N ILE A 16 -41.80 -61.09 -18.28
CA ILE A 16 -41.69 -59.96 -19.22
C ILE A 16 -41.98 -58.63 -18.52
N ILE A 17 -43.03 -58.56 -17.70
CA ILE A 17 -43.39 -57.34 -16.95
C ILE A 17 -42.25 -56.95 -16.00
N LEU A 18 -41.67 -57.92 -15.28
CA LEU A 18 -40.50 -57.72 -14.42
C LEU A 18 -39.31 -57.14 -15.21
N LEU A 19 -39.00 -57.72 -16.37
CA LEU A 19 -37.91 -57.24 -17.25
C LEU A 19 -38.11 -55.79 -17.69
N ILE A 20 -39.34 -55.42 -18.06
CA ILE A 20 -39.68 -54.04 -18.47
C ILE A 20 -39.51 -53.07 -17.31
N ILE A 21 -39.99 -53.43 -16.10
CA ILE A 21 -39.87 -52.59 -14.90
C ILE A 21 -38.40 -52.41 -14.53
N THR A 22 -37.62 -53.49 -14.51
CA THR A 22 -36.19 -53.46 -14.18
C THR A 22 -35.41 -52.60 -15.18
N TRP A 23 -35.66 -52.76 -16.48
CA TRP A 23 -34.99 -51.95 -17.51
C TRP A 23 -35.30 -50.45 -17.37
N LYS A 24 -36.57 -50.11 -17.15
CA LYS A 24 -37.00 -48.72 -16.97
C LYS A 24 -36.40 -48.10 -15.69
N SER A 25 -36.32 -48.88 -14.61
CA SER A 25 -35.68 -48.46 -13.35
C SER A 25 -34.17 -48.20 -13.52
N VAL A 26 -33.44 -49.13 -14.16
CA VAL A 26 -32.00 -48.98 -14.43
C VAL A 26 -31.72 -47.79 -15.36
N SER A 27 -32.54 -47.61 -16.40
CA SER A 27 -32.41 -46.47 -17.32
C SER A 27 -32.60 -45.12 -16.61
N ASN A 28 -33.60 -45.03 -15.73
CA ASN A 28 -33.84 -43.83 -14.93
C ASN A 28 -32.74 -43.57 -13.91
N ALA A 29 -32.23 -44.61 -13.24
CA ALA A 29 -31.11 -44.51 -12.31
C ALA A 29 -29.83 -44.00 -13.03
N LYS A 30 -29.57 -44.49 -14.24
CA LYS A 30 -28.43 -44.03 -15.05
C LYS A 30 -28.56 -42.56 -15.42
N LYS A 31 -29.73 -42.11 -15.88
CA LYS A 31 -29.99 -40.69 -16.18
C LYS A 31 -29.87 -39.79 -14.95
N ALA A 32 -30.37 -40.24 -13.80
CA ALA A 32 -30.26 -39.50 -12.55
C ALA A 32 -28.79 -39.35 -12.12
N ASN A 33 -27.98 -40.40 -12.26
CA ASN A 33 -26.56 -40.35 -11.94
C ASN A 33 -25.76 -39.46 -12.91
N GLU A 34 -26.06 -39.51 -14.21
CA GLU A 34 -25.46 -38.62 -15.22
C GLU A 34 -25.81 -37.14 -14.93
N ASN A 35 -27.06 -36.86 -14.52
CA ASN A 35 -27.48 -35.50 -14.15
C ASN A 35 -26.83 -35.04 -12.83
N ALA A 36 -26.71 -35.92 -11.84
CA ALA A 36 -26.02 -35.62 -10.59
C ALA A 36 -24.53 -35.31 -10.82
N HIS A 37 -23.87 -36.07 -11.71
CA HIS A 37 -22.49 -35.82 -12.08
C HIS A 37 -22.31 -34.47 -12.77
N LYS A 38 -23.19 -34.11 -13.71
CA LYS A 38 -23.19 -32.78 -14.34
C LYS A 38 -23.42 -31.64 -13.33
N ALA A 39 -24.33 -31.82 -12.38
CA ALA A 39 -24.58 -30.84 -11.33
C ALA A 39 -23.38 -30.64 -10.41
N ASN A 40 -22.66 -31.71 -10.06
CA ASN A 40 -21.42 -31.62 -9.29
C ASN A 40 -20.34 -30.84 -10.05
N ILE A 41 -20.14 -31.10 -11.35
CA ILE A 41 -19.19 -30.35 -12.19
C ILE A 41 -19.52 -28.86 -12.21
N ILE A 42 -20.80 -28.50 -12.39
CA ILE A 42 -21.24 -27.10 -12.38
C ILE A 42 -21.00 -26.46 -10.99
N THR A 43 -21.22 -27.22 -9.92
CA THR A 43 -21.00 -26.76 -8.54
C THR A 43 -19.52 -26.51 -8.28
N GLU A 44 -18.64 -27.41 -8.70
CA GLU A 44 -17.18 -27.24 -8.60
C GLU A 44 -16.73 -26.00 -9.39
N GLN A 45 -17.16 -25.85 -10.64
CA GLN A 45 -16.86 -24.67 -11.45
C GLN A 45 -17.37 -23.38 -10.80
N SER A 46 -18.56 -23.40 -10.21
CA SER A 46 -19.12 -22.25 -9.50
C SER A 46 -18.34 -21.94 -8.22
N GLN A 47 -17.84 -22.94 -7.50
CA GLN A 47 -17.00 -22.73 -6.32
C GLN A 47 -15.63 -22.16 -6.70
N ASP A 48 -15.04 -22.64 -7.79
CA ASP A 48 -13.78 -22.11 -8.31
C ASP A 48 -13.93 -20.64 -8.74
N LEU A 49 -15.00 -20.31 -9.46
CA LEU A 49 -15.33 -18.93 -9.82
C LEU A 49 -15.56 -18.04 -8.58
N GLN A 50 -16.23 -18.56 -7.55
CA GLN A 50 -16.42 -17.82 -6.29
C GLN A 50 -15.10 -17.60 -5.53
N ARG A 51 -14.20 -18.59 -5.53
CA ARG A 51 -12.85 -18.43 -4.95
C ARG A 51 -12.04 -17.39 -5.73
N GLU A 52 -12.05 -17.46 -7.06
CA GLU A 52 -11.40 -16.44 -7.90
C GLU A 52 -11.97 -15.04 -7.62
N GLN A 53 -13.30 -14.91 -7.56
CA GLN A 53 -13.96 -13.64 -7.21
C GLN A 53 -13.63 -13.15 -5.80
N PHE A 54 -13.51 -14.06 -4.82
CA PHE A 54 -13.11 -13.71 -3.46
C PHE A 54 -11.69 -13.13 -3.45
N HIS A 55 -10.76 -13.72 -4.20
CA HIS A 55 -9.40 -13.21 -4.31
C HIS A 55 -9.31 -11.89 -5.09
N LEU A 56 -10.22 -11.61 -6.02
CA LEU A 56 -10.25 -10.36 -6.78
C LEU A 56 -10.59 -9.12 -5.92
N GLY A 57 -11.36 -9.29 -4.85
CA GLY A 57 -11.84 -8.19 -3.99
C GLY A 57 -10.96 -7.86 -2.78
N ILE A 58 -9.83 -8.55 -2.59
CA ILE A 58 -8.95 -8.32 -1.45
C ILE A 58 -8.02 -7.15 -1.76
N LYS A 59 -8.14 -6.08 -0.98
CA LYS A 59 -7.23 -4.94 -0.99
C LYS A 59 -5.77 -5.43 -0.84
N PRO A 60 -4.85 -5.05 -1.75
CA PRO A 60 -3.43 -5.38 -1.61
C PRO A 60 -2.87 -4.94 -0.26
N ASP A 61 -2.00 -5.77 0.31
CA ASP A 61 -1.33 -5.48 1.58
C ASP A 61 0.06 -4.92 1.29
N LEU A 62 0.28 -3.68 1.71
CA LEU A 62 1.44 -2.87 1.36
C LEU A 62 2.26 -2.57 2.63
N ILE A 63 3.53 -2.98 2.62
CA ILE A 63 4.44 -2.81 3.76
C ILE A 63 5.55 -1.81 3.39
N PHE A 64 5.87 -0.94 4.34
CA PHE A 64 6.97 0.00 4.24
C PHE A 64 8.25 -0.64 4.79
N LYS A 65 9.28 -0.77 3.95
CA LYS A 65 10.64 -1.10 4.34
C LYS A 65 11.49 0.15 4.35
N ILE A 66 11.70 0.69 5.55
CA ILE A 66 12.44 1.95 5.75
C ILE A 66 13.76 1.61 6.43
N SER A 67 14.86 1.82 5.71
CA SER A 67 16.18 1.68 6.29
C SER A 67 16.44 2.78 7.32
N PRO A 68 17.23 2.52 8.38
CA PRO A 68 17.58 3.56 9.34
C PRO A 68 18.32 4.71 8.66
N ILE A 69 18.00 5.94 9.04
CA ILE A 69 18.80 7.11 8.67
C ILE A 69 19.96 7.19 9.65
N LYS A 70 21.20 7.16 9.14
CA LYS A 70 22.41 7.28 9.94
C LYS A 70 23.21 8.48 9.50
N TYR A 71 23.70 9.26 10.45
CA TYR A 71 24.65 10.32 10.17
C TYR A 71 25.65 10.48 11.29
N THR A 72 26.87 10.80 10.88
CA THR A 72 28.03 10.98 11.76
C THR A 72 27.88 12.25 12.58
N SER A 73 28.68 12.31 13.64
CA SER A 73 28.87 13.53 14.42
C SER A 73 29.17 14.79 13.57
N GLU A 74 30.01 14.69 12.53
CA GLU A 74 30.33 15.81 11.63
C GLU A 74 29.13 16.26 10.79
N GLN A 75 28.26 15.32 10.42
CA GLN A 75 27.02 15.58 9.70
C GLN A 75 25.91 16.07 10.64
N ASN A 76 26.06 15.90 11.96
CA ASN A 76 25.14 16.40 12.96
C ASN A 76 25.54 17.80 13.48
N ASP A 77 26.07 18.65 12.61
CA ASP A 77 26.43 20.02 12.97
C ASP A 77 25.44 21.03 12.37
N LYS A 78 24.62 21.63 13.24
CA LYS A 78 23.66 22.68 12.89
C LYS A 78 24.32 23.90 12.20
N HIS A 79 25.61 24.13 12.40
CA HIS A 79 26.36 25.21 11.78
C HIS A 79 26.81 24.88 10.36
N ARG A 80 26.88 23.59 10.01
CA ARG A 80 27.37 23.09 8.73
C ARG A 80 26.29 22.45 7.86
N ILE A 81 25.01 22.58 8.24
CA ILE A 81 23.87 21.98 7.52
C ILE A 81 23.81 22.27 6.01
N ASN A 82 24.37 23.41 5.56
CA ASN A 82 24.40 23.78 4.14
C ASN A 82 25.61 23.19 3.38
N GLU A 83 26.60 22.66 4.09
CA GLU A 83 27.77 21.96 3.54
C GLU A 83 27.49 20.45 3.36
N ILE A 84 26.44 19.94 4.01
CA ILE A 84 26.03 18.55 3.93
C ILE A 84 25.31 18.35 2.59
N LEU A 85 26.06 17.88 1.59
CA LEU A 85 25.49 17.24 0.41
C LEU A 85 25.06 15.83 0.81
N ASN A 86 23.77 15.64 1.10
CA ASN A 86 23.20 14.30 1.29
C ASN A 86 22.04 14.10 0.31
N PRO A 87 21.98 12.96 -0.38
CA PRO A 87 20.85 12.63 -1.24
C PRO A 87 19.58 12.40 -0.39
N ASP A 88 18.43 12.38 -1.06
CA ASP A 88 17.18 11.94 -0.45
C ASP A 88 17.34 10.51 0.11
N HIS A 89 16.68 10.21 1.24
CA HIS A 89 16.85 8.92 1.90
C HIS A 89 15.92 7.87 1.29
N PRO A 90 16.45 6.75 0.74
CA PRO A 90 15.63 5.76 0.07
C PRO A 90 14.83 4.90 1.06
N PHE A 91 13.61 4.52 0.66
CA PHE A 91 12.82 3.49 1.31
C PHE A 91 11.96 2.76 0.26
N GLU A 92 11.38 1.63 0.62
CA GLU A 92 10.67 0.78 -0.32
C GLU A 92 9.25 0.50 0.18
N ILE A 93 8.29 0.47 -0.73
CA ILE A 93 6.95 -0.09 -0.47
C ILE A 93 6.84 -1.41 -1.21
N GLU A 94 6.53 -2.47 -0.47
CA GLU A 94 6.37 -3.81 -1.00
C GLU A 94 4.92 -4.23 -0.96
N ASN A 95 4.51 -4.99 -1.96
CA ASN A 95 3.24 -5.70 -1.94
C ASN A 95 3.48 -7.12 -1.45
N ILE A 96 2.98 -7.45 -0.26
CA ILE A 96 3.12 -8.81 0.29
C ILE A 96 1.94 -9.71 -0.06
N SER A 97 0.94 -9.17 -0.75
CA SER A 97 -0.23 -9.93 -1.20
C SER A 97 -0.01 -10.49 -2.61
N SER A 98 -0.69 -11.59 -2.94
CA SER A 98 -0.74 -12.14 -4.31
C SER A 98 -1.54 -11.26 -5.29
N ASN A 99 -2.08 -10.12 -4.84
CA ASN A 99 -2.89 -9.23 -5.66
C ASN A 99 -2.07 -8.07 -6.21
N THR A 100 -1.97 -8.00 -7.54
CA THR A 100 -1.37 -6.85 -8.22
C THR A 100 -2.10 -5.55 -7.86
N CYS A 101 -1.31 -4.55 -7.49
CA CYS A 101 -1.73 -3.19 -7.22
C CYS A 101 -1.42 -2.35 -8.47
N TYR A 102 -2.40 -1.67 -9.07
CA TYR A 102 -2.24 -0.93 -10.33
C TYR A 102 -2.24 0.58 -10.12
N GLU A 103 -1.59 1.30 -11.03
CA GLU A 103 -1.46 2.76 -11.03
C GLU A 103 -1.04 3.30 -9.66
N VAL A 104 -0.03 2.67 -9.07
CA VAL A 104 0.47 3.00 -7.75
C VAL A 104 1.23 4.31 -7.82
N SER A 105 0.83 5.27 -7.00
CA SER A 105 1.51 6.55 -6.87
C SER A 105 1.71 6.87 -5.39
N THR A 106 2.89 7.39 -5.08
CA THR A 106 3.26 7.80 -3.73
C THR A 106 3.78 9.22 -3.75
N THR A 107 3.34 10.02 -2.78
CA THR A 107 3.92 11.33 -2.51
C THR A 107 4.37 11.37 -1.07
N THR A 108 5.68 11.47 -0.86
CA THR A 108 6.27 11.64 0.48
C THR A 108 6.52 13.12 0.71
N VAL A 109 6.00 13.66 1.81
CA VAL A 109 6.03 15.09 2.15
C VAL A 109 6.58 15.29 3.56
N VAL A 110 7.45 16.28 3.70
CA VAL A 110 7.93 16.76 4.99
C VAL A 110 7.01 17.88 5.49
N TYR A 111 6.42 17.67 6.66
CA TYR A 111 5.54 18.59 7.34
C TYR A 111 6.20 19.14 8.60
N LEU A 112 6.03 20.42 8.87
CA LEU A 112 6.60 21.09 10.03
C LEU A 112 5.48 21.80 10.82
N PRO A 113 5.09 21.27 11.99
CA PRO A 113 3.93 21.76 12.72
C PRO A 113 4.16 23.12 13.37
N ASN A 114 3.11 23.72 13.92
CA ASN A 114 3.16 24.83 14.89
C ASN A 114 3.97 26.06 14.43
N GLY A 115 3.82 26.46 13.17
CA GLY A 115 4.57 27.60 12.61
C GLY A 115 6.08 27.36 12.52
N GLY A 116 6.52 26.09 12.55
CA GLY A 116 7.95 25.77 12.54
C GLY A 116 8.69 26.26 11.30
N TRP A 117 7.99 26.44 10.17
CA TRP A 117 8.58 27.06 8.98
C TRP A 117 9.02 28.50 9.24
N ASP A 118 8.22 29.30 9.95
CA ASP A 118 8.59 30.69 10.30
C ASP A 118 9.86 30.71 11.15
N LYS A 119 9.94 29.79 12.12
CA LYS A 119 11.12 29.64 13.00
C LYS A 119 12.34 29.18 12.21
N PHE A 120 12.18 28.23 11.30
CA PHE A 120 13.25 27.75 10.43
C PHE A 120 13.78 28.87 9.54
N LEU A 121 12.89 29.68 8.94
CA LEU A 121 13.25 30.81 8.11
C LEU A 121 13.94 31.93 8.89
N ALA A 122 13.50 32.19 10.12
CA ALA A 122 14.16 33.14 11.01
C ALA A 122 15.60 32.69 11.35
N PHE A 123 15.77 31.44 11.76
CA PHE A 123 17.08 30.82 12.01
C PHE A 123 18.00 30.92 10.77
N ARG A 124 17.46 30.62 9.58
CA ARG A 124 18.19 30.73 8.33
C ARG A 124 18.55 32.17 7.97
N ALA A 125 17.66 33.14 8.19
CA ALA A 125 17.90 34.54 7.86
C ALA A 125 18.99 35.18 8.71
N GLU A 126 19.10 34.79 9.98
CA GLU A 126 20.12 35.28 10.91
C GLU A 126 21.52 34.75 10.56
N LYS A 127 21.61 33.50 10.09
CA LYS A 127 22.90 32.81 9.89
C LYS A 127 23.35 32.64 8.44
N TYR A 128 22.44 32.60 7.45
CA TYR A 128 22.77 32.14 6.09
C TYR A 128 21.94 32.80 4.97
N LYS A 129 22.60 33.46 4.00
CA LYS A 129 22.00 33.88 2.71
C LYS A 129 22.49 32.95 1.59
N PRO A 130 21.69 32.57 0.57
CA PRO A 130 20.34 33.03 0.22
C PRO A 130 19.20 32.08 0.64
N ARG A 131 17.96 32.62 0.69
CA ARG A 131 16.72 31.88 0.97
C ARG A 131 16.33 31.04 -0.26
N TYR A 132 16.62 29.74 -0.25
CA TYR A 132 16.06 28.80 -1.21
C TYR A 132 14.91 28.02 -0.57
N ARG A 133 13.89 27.71 -1.37
CA ARG A 133 12.80 26.83 -0.94
C ARG A 133 13.36 25.40 -0.83
N PRO A 134 13.31 24.74 0.33
CA PRO A 134 13.72 23.35 0.43
C PRO A 134 12.76 22.45 -0.36
N ASN A 135 13.30 21.39 -0.97
CA ASN A 135 12.46 20.37 -1.56
C ASN A 135 11.78 19.56 -0.45
N THR A 136 10.50 19.80 -0.21
CA THR A 136 9.74 19.17 0.87
C THR A 136 8.91 17.98 0.40
N ALA A 137 8.92 17.64 -0.90
CA ALA A 137 8.06 16.59 -1.44
C ALA A 137 8.74 15.80 -2.56
N ILE A 138 8.55 14.48 -2.55
CA ILE A 138 8.99 13.60 -3.63
C ILE A 138 7.80 12.76 -4.09
N HIS A 139 7.64 12.67 -5.40
CA HIS A 139 6.59 11.89 -6.05
C HIS A 139 7.22 10.71 -6.79
N GLN A 140 6.61 9.52 -6.62
CA GLN A 140 6.98 8.30 -7.33
C GLN A 140 5.73 7.61 -7.85
N ARG A 141 5.86 6.90 -8.98
CA ARG A 141 4.76 6.17 -9.61
C ARG A 141 5.25 4.90 -10.26
N LEU A 142 4.40 3.89 -10.23
CA LEU A 142 4.62 2.61 -10.91
C LEU A 142 3.29 2.12 -11.48
N HIS A 143 3.32 1.57 -12.69
CA HIS A 143 2.10 1.09 -13.34
C HIS A 143 1.49 -0.11 -12.62
N ALA A 144 2.31 -1.04 -12.16
CA ALA A 144 1.87 -2.23 -11.45
C ALA A 144 2.91 -2.66 -10.42
N LEU A 145 2.44 -2.96 -9.20
CA LEU A 145 3.23 -3.50 -8.11
C LEU A 145 2.78 -4.94 -7.83
N HIS A 146 3.61 -5.87 -8.29
CA HIS A 146 3.45 -7.31 -8.08
C HIS A 146 4.07 -7.74 -6.75
N SER A 147 3.74 -8.95 -6.28
CA SER A 147 4.29 -9.51 -5.04
C SER A 147 5.81 -9.68 -5.03
N GLU A 148 6.43 -9.72 -6.21
CA GLU A 148 7.87 -9.89 -6.40
C GLU A 148 8.60 -8.55 -6.59
N ASN A 149 7.85 -7.44 -6.71
CA ASN A 149 8.38 -6.13 -7.01
C ASN A 149 8.20 -5.17 -5.83
N LYS A 150 8.99 -4.11 -5.86
CA LYS A 150 8.95 -3.00 -4.91
C LYS A 150 8.78 -1.67 -5.63
N LEU A 151 8.20 -0.71 -4.93
CA LEU A 151 8.17 0.69 -5.34
C LEU A 151 9.29 1.43 -4.59
N ASP A 152 10.27 1.93 -5.34
CA ASP A 152 11.37 2.72 -4.78
C ASP A 152 10.89 4.14 -4.46
N CYS A 153 10.94 4.50 -3.19
CA CYS A 153 10.49 5.78 -2.64
C CYS A 153 11.63 6.51 -1.93
N HIS A 154 11.41 7.79 -1.63
CA HIS A 154 12.42 8.61 -0.95
C HIS A 154 11.79 9.55 0.08
N ILE A 155 12.48 9.73 1.21
CA ILE A 155 12.22 10.80 2.18
C ILE A 155 13.04 12.02 1.71
N PRO A 156 12.40 13.18 1.49
CA PRO A 156 13.11 14.38 1.04
C PRO A 156 14.23 14.78 2.00
N PHE A 157 15.39 15.12 1.45
CA PHE A 157 16.57 15.54 2.23
C PHE A 157 16.28 16.69 3.20
N ALA A 158 15.29 17.54 2.88
CA ALA A 158 14.82 18.59 3.77
C ALA A 158 14.45 18.07 5.17
N PHE A 159 13.98 16.83 5.30
CA PHE A 159 13.71 16.21 6.61
C PHE A 159 14.99 16.15 7.47
N LEU A 160 16.13 15.73 6.91
CA LEU A 160 17.38 15.61 7.65
C LEU A 160 17.84 16.97 8.18
N ILE A 161 17.81 18.00 7.33
CA ILE A 161 18.16 19.36 7.73
C ILE A 161 17.27 19.82 8.88
N LEU A 162 15.95 19.66 8.71
CA LEU A 162 14.99 20.08 9.74
C LEU A 162 15.18 19.29 11.04
N ASN A 163 15.51 18.00 10.96
CA ASN A 163 15.76 17.15 12.13
C ASN A 163 17.02 17.57 12.90
N ILE A 164 18.09 17.96 12.20
CA ILE A 164 19.30 18.50 12.84
C ILE A 164 18.99 19.83 13.54
N VAL A 165 18.17 20.69 12.92
CA VAL A 165 17.80 22.00 13.50
C VAL A 165 16.78 21.87 14.62
N SER A 166 15.89 20.87 14.59
CA SER A 166 14.90 20.66 15.66
C SER A 166 15.52 20.13 16.95
N TYR A 167 16.72 19.54 16.87
CA TYR A 167 17.38 18.86 17.96
C TYR A 167 17.49 19.66 19.27
N ASP A 168 17.88 20.93 19.18
CA ASP A 168 18.01 21.82 20.36
C ASP A 168 16.74 22.61 20.68
N GLY A 169 15.64 22.32 19.97
CA GLY A 169 14.36 23.01 20.11
C GLY A 169 14.22 24.31 19.32
N THR A 170 15.19 24.64 18.43
CA THR A 170 15.09 25.83 17.56
C THR A 170 13.80 25.81 16.73
N ILE A 171 13.43 24.64 16.20
CA ILE A 171 12.19 24.40 15.48
C ILE A 171 11.48 23.16 16.07
N PRO A 172 10.15 23.02 15.91
CA PRO A 172 9.46 21.80 16.30
C PRO A 172 9.92 20.60 15.46
N GLN A 173 9.71 19.39 15.98
CA GLN A 173 10.09 18.16 15.30
C GLN A 173 9.37 18.03 13.94
N PRO A 174 10.09 17.82 12.82
CA PRO A 174 9.47 17.58 11.53
C PRO A 174 8.75 16.22 11.51
N GLN A 175 7.72 16.13 10.68
CA GLN A 175 6.93 14.92 10.45
C GLN A 175 7.03 14.53 8.98
N ILE A 176 6.94 13.23 8.69
CA ILE A 176 6.91 12.73 7.31
C ILE A 176 5.57 12.07 7.07
N PHE A 177 4.89 12.50 6.00
CA PHE A 177 3.66 11.88 5.53
C PHE A 177 3.88 11.25 4.16
N THR A 178 3.42 10.02 3.97
CA THR A 178 3.38 9.35 2.67
C THR A 178 1.93 9.15 2.27
N PHE A 179 1.52 9.85 1.21
CA PHE A 179 0.22 9.65 0.56
C PHE A 179 0.38 8.58 -0.51
N LEU A 180 -0.49 7.58 -0.47
CA LEU A 180 -0.46 6.42 -1.36
C LEU A 180 -1.81 6.31 -2.05
N LYS A 181 -1.77 6.18 -3.38
CA LYS A 181 -2.97 6.03 -4.21
C LYS A 181 -2.76 4.91 -5.21
N TYR A 182 -3.73 4.00 -5.30
CA TYR A 182 -3.67 2.84 -6.20
C TYR A 182 -5.04 2.27 -6.52
N ARG A 183 -5.09 1.39 -7.51
CA ARG A 183 -6.27 0.62 -7.90
C ARG A 183 -6.05 -0.88 -7.67
N ASP A 184 -7.11 -1.59 -7.28
CA ASP A 184 -7.10 -3.06 -7.32
C ASP A 184 -7.48 -3.61 -8.72
N LYS A 185 -7.50 -4.94 -8.85
CA LYS A 185 -7.89 -5.65 -10.07
C LYS A 185 -9.34 -5.35 -10.53
N THR A 186 -10.20 -4.84 -9.64
CA THR A 186 -11.58 -4.47 -9.93
C THR A 186 -11.74 -2.99 -10.31
N ASN A 187 -10.62 -2.26 -10.46
CA ASN A 187 -10.55 -0.81 -10.67
C ASN A 187 -11.08 0.04 -9.50
N LYS A 188 -11.22 -0.54 -8.31
CA LYS A 188 -11.56 0.24 -7.13
C LYS A 188 -10.35 1.05 -6.68
N LEU A 189 -10.56 2.35 -6.49
CA LEU A 189 -9.53 3.28 -6.05
C LEU A 189 -9.39 3.27 -4.53
N TYR A 190 -8.14 3.24 -4.06
CA TYR A 190 -7.77 3.39 -2.66
C TYR A 190 -6.85 4.59 -2.52
N GLU A 191 -7.09 5.39 -1.49
CA GLU A 191 -6.27 6.52 -1.09
C GLU A 191 -5.97 6.39 0.41
N GLU A 192 -4.69 6.36 0.75
CA GLU A 192 -4.20 6.09 2.09
C GLU A 192 -3.13 7.09 2.48
N CYS A 193 -3.02 7.37 3.78
CA CYS A 193 -1.98 8.24 4.31
C CYS A 193 -1.29 7.55 5.48
N PHE A 194 0.03 7.59 5.48
CA PHE A 194 0.86 7.06 6.54
C PHE A 194 1.75 8.17 7.09
N ARG A 195 1.89 8.23 8.41
CA ARG A 195 2.92 9.02 9.08
C ARG A 195 4.11 8.11 9.39
N LEU A 196 5.31 8.54 9.06
CA LEU A 196 6.52 7.82 9.47
C LEU A 196 6.90 8.30 10.87
N ASP A 197 6.49 7.54 11.88
CA ASP A 197 6.78 7.81 13.28
C ASP A 197 8.19 7.33 13.61
N GLU A 198 8.91 8.14 14.37
CA GLU A 198 10.20 7.75 14.93
C GLU A 198 10.00 6.65 15.97
N ALA A 199 10.54 5.46 15.70
CA ALA A 199 10.44 4.30 16.58
C ALA A 199 11.52 4.30 17.66
N HIS A 200 12.70 4.82 17.33
CA HIS A 200 13.84 4.94 18.23
C HIS A 200 14.85 5.95 17.67
N SER A 201 15.44 6.75 18.54
CA SER A 201 16.65 7.50 18.24
C SER A 201 17.69 7.27 19.32
N VAL A 202 18.92 6.97 18.88
CA VAL A 202 20.08 7.11 19.74
C VAL A 202 20.51 8.56 19.64
N ILE A 203 20.27 9.29 20.72
CA ILE A 203 20.56 10.72 20.81
C ILE A 203 21.75 10.91 21.74
N GLY A 204 22.77 11.57 21.20
CA GLY A 204 23.93 11.98 21.95
C GLY A 204 23.70 13.08 22.97
N ARG A 205 24.72 13.36 23.79
CA ARG A 205 24.65 14.41 24.82
C ARG A 205 24.49 15.79 24.18
N LYS A 206 23.73 16.67 24.85
CA LYS A 206 23.41 18.06 24.47
C LYS A 206 24.60 18.92 23.95
N ASP A 207 25.83 18.57 24.33
CA ASP A 207 27.04 19.37 24.10
C ASP A 207 28.09 18.67 23.21
N ARG A 208 27.83 17.47 22.67
CA ARG A 208 28.72 16.78 21.71
C ARG A 208 27.93 15.99 20.67
N PRO A 209 28.34 16.04 19.39
CA PRO A 209 27.67 15.27 18.36
C PRO A 209 28.06 13.79 18.50
N ASP A 210 27.11 12.94 18.87
CA ASP A 210 27.22 11.48 18.74
C ASP A 210 26.62 11.05 17.38
N ASP A 211 26.95 9.85 16.93
CA ASP A 211 26.33 9.26 15.73
C ASP A 211 24.83 9.06 15.98
N ILE A 212 23.99 9.60 15.09
CA ILE A 212 22.53 9.48 15.19
C ILE A 212 22.05 8.39 14.26
N GLU A 213 21.19 7.52 14.80
CA GLU A 213 20.41 6.54 14.04
C GLU A 213 18.92 6.78 14.31
N ILE A 214 18.17 7.07 13.24
CA ILE A 214 16.71 7.28 13.28
C ILE A 214 16.03 6.07 12.66
N LEU A 215 15.19 5.41 13.45
CA LEU A 215 14.36 4.29 13.01
C LEU A 215 12.92 4.76 12.80
N PHE A 216 12.27 4.28 11.75
CA PHE A 216 10.90 4.66 11.42
C PHE A 216 9.93 3.48 11.48
N ARG A 217 8.69 3.80 11.81
CA ARG A 217 7.53 2.94 11.64
C ARG A 217 6.45 3.69 10.88
N ALA A 218 5.87 3.08 9.85
CA ALA A 218 4.71 3.63 9.17
C ALA A 218 3.44 3.36 10.00
N THR A 219 2.73 4.43 10.35
CA THR A 219 1.43 4.37 11.05
C THR A 219 0.37 5.00 10.17
N GLN A 220 -0.72 4.30 9.91
CA GLN A 220 -1.83 4.85 9.14
C GLN A 220 -2.49 6.02 9.87
N VAL A 221 -2.78 7.10 9.14
CA VAL A 221 -3.46 8.29 9.64
C VAL A 221 -4.63 8.67 8.73
N ASP A 222 -5.52 9.53 9.23
CA ASP A 222 -6.65 10.05 8.45
C ASP A 222 -6.17 10.78 7.20
N PHE A 223 -6.63 10.34 6.03
CA PHE A 223 -6.21 10.87 4.73
C PHE A 223 -6.67 12.31 4.50
N GLU A 224 -7.97 12.60 4.65
CA GLU A 224 -8.55 13.89 4.31
C GLU A 224 -8.04 15.00 5.23
N THR A 225 -8.01 14.74 6.54
CA THR A 225 -7.52 15.68 7.53
C THR A 225 -6.05 16.01 7.33
N THR A 226 -5.24 15.00 7.00
CA THR A 226 -3.79 15.19 6.79
C THR A 226 -3.50 15.88 5.46
N LYS A 227 -4.25 15.53 4.41
CA LYS A 227 -4.17 16.18 3.10
C LYS A 227 -4.44 17.68 3.19
N GLN A 228 -5.47 18.09 3.94
CA GLN A 228 -5.78 19.50 4.15
C GLN A 228 -4.61 20.23 4.84
N LYS A 229 -4.07 19.67 5.94
CA LYS A 229 -2.93 20.27 6.66
C LYS A 229 -1.70 20.44 5.78
N VAL A 230 -1.40 19.44 4.95
CA VAL A 230 -0.26 19.49 4.03
C VAL A 230 -0.49 20.52 2.92
N TYR A 231 -1.73 20.65 2.44
CA TYR A 231 -2.10 21.66 1.44
C TYR A 231 -1.94 23.09 1.98
N GLU A 232 -2.44 23.37 3.18
CA GLU A 232 -2.28 24.66 3.85
C GLU A 232 -0.79 25.04 4.02
N GLN A 233 0.05 24.07 4.40
CA GLN A 233 1.50 24.29 4.48
C GLN A 233 2.10 24.59 3.09
N LYS A 234 1.68 23.87 2.05
CA LYS A 234 2.16 24.09 0.68
C LYS A 234 1.83 25.51 0.23
N GLU A 235 0.59 25.96 0.40
CA GLU A 235 0.17 27.32 0.03
C GLU A 235 0.99 28.38 0.77
N LYS A 236 1.23 28.18 2.07
CA LYS A 236 2.09 29.07 2.85
C LYS A 236 3.51 29.15 2.27
N LEU A 237 4.14 28.01 2.00
CA LEU A 237 5.47 27.95 1.40
C LEU A 237 5.50 28.55 -0.02
N ASP A 238 4.47 28.33 -0.83
CA ASP A 238 4.34 28.91 -2.17
C ASP A 238 4.29 30.45 -2.11
N ASN A 239 3.57 31.02 -1.14
CA ASN A 239 3.45 32.46 -0.94
C ASN A 239 4.74 33.10 -0.41
N GLU A 240 5.46 32.42 0.48
CA GLU A 240 6.69 32.96 1.10
C GLU A 240 7.90 32.94 0.18
N PHE A 241 7.94 32.03 -0.79
CA PHE A 241 9.05 31.82 -1.72
C PHE A 241 8.71 32.23 -3.17
N SER A 242 7.74 33.11 -3.37
CA SER A 242 7.23 33.46 -4.71
C SER A 242 8.21 34.28 -5.57
N SER A 243 9.24 33.61 -6.10
CA SER A 243 9.92 33.87 -7.36
C SER A 243 10.84 32.68 -7.63
N GLU A 244 10.61 31.96 -8.74
CA GLU A 244 11.46 30.87 -9.27
C GLU A 244 11.31 29.46 -8.64
N SER A 245 10.12 28.85 -8.72
CA SER A 245 9.93 27.43 -9.12
C SER A 245 8.49 26.98 -8.91
N LYS A 246 7.68 27.05 -9.97
CA LYS A 246 6.41 26.33 -10.03
C LYS A 246 6.72 24.88 -10.38
N SER A 247 6.73 23.97 -9.41
CA SER A 247 6.72 22.53 -9.68
C SER A 247 5.39 21.91 -9.27
N ILE A 248 4.87 21.15 -10.22
CA ILE A 248 3.57 20.50 -10.29
C ILE A 248 3.37 19.53 -9.13
N LEU A 249 2.25 19.63 -8.44
CA LEU A 249 1.71 18.53 -7.64
C LEU A 249 0.22 18.76 -7.49
N PHE A 250 -0.53 18.04 -8.34
CA PHE A 250 -1.93 17.63 -8.34
C PHE A 250 -2.36 17.43 -9.80
N VAL A 251 -1.90 16.34 -10.43
CA VAL A 251 -2.59 15.67 -11.55
C VAL A 251 -2.53 14.18 -11.25
#